data_AF-A0A379PPQ6-F1
#
_entry.id   AF-A0A379PPQ6-F1
#
_cell.length_a   1.000
_cell.length_b   1.000
_cell.length_c   1.000
_cell.angle_alpha   90.00
_cell.angle_beta   90.00
_cell.angle_gamma   90.00
#
_symmetry.space_group_name_H-M   'P 1'
#
loop_
_entity.id
_entity.type
_entity.pdbx_description
1 polymer ?
#
loop_
_entity_poly.entity_id
_entity_poly.type
_entity_poly.pdbx_seq_one_letter_code
_entity_poly.pdbx_strand_id
1 'polypeptide(L)'
;MKPQPQPQPQPQPRSVVVTVLVFTGFGVVCGIAGAAVLWWFASQPFDFYTAGYQPLDFASARIDAPSPYGYMAALVLGGGVLGALVGALVHCVGWSLARRAPE
;
A
#
# COMPACT_ATOMS: atom_id res chain seq x y z
N MET A 1 -53.73 -7.42 -7.58
CA MET A 1 -52.75 -6.96 -6.56
C MET A 1 -51.37 -7.13 -7.16
N LYS A 2 -50.61 -6.04 -7.35
CA LYS A 2 -49.24 -6.12 -7.87
C LYS A 2 -48.33 -6.44 -6.68
N PRO A 3 -47.49 -7.49 -6.72
CA PRO A 3 -46.55 -7.76 -5.63
C PRO A 3 -45.67 -6.53 -5.41
N GLN A 4 -45.58 -6.04 -4.17
CA GLN A 4 -44.59 -5.02 -3.86
C GLN A 4 -43.19 -5.63 -4.04
N PRO A 5 -42.24 -4.90 -4.66
CA PRO A 5 -40.85 -5.33 -4.70
C PRO A 5 -40.35 -5.50 -3.26
N GLN A 6 -39.87 -6.69 -2.92
CA GLN A 6 -39.23 -6.88 -1.62
C GLN A 6 -38.05 -5.91 -1.49
N PRO A 7 -37.87 -5.27 -0.31
CA PRO A 7 -36.68 -4.47 -0.05
C PRO A 7 -35.45 -5.36 -0.23
N GLN A 8 -34.55 -4.99 -1.16
CA GLN A 8 -33.30 -5.73 -1.31
C GLN A 8 -32.56 -5.73 0.04
N PRO A 9 -31.90 -6.85 0.42
CA PRO A 9 -31.06 -6.88 1.61
C PRO A 9 -30.09 -5.70 1.54
N GLN A 10 -29.96 -4.88 2.59
CA GLN A 10 -28.88 -3.90 2.61
C GLN A 10 -27.55 -4.62 2.88
N PRO A 11 -26.42 -4.16 2.31
CA PRO A 11 -25.13 -4.72 2.65
C PRO A 11 -24.91 -4.53 4.15
N GLN A 12 -24.78 -5.64 4.89
CA GLN A 12 -24.61 -5.54 6.33
C GLN A 12 -23.27 -4.83 6.62
N PRO A 13 -23.26 -3.78 7.45
CA PRO A 13 -22.05 -2.98 7.72
C PRO A 13 -20.89 -3.83 8.24
N ARG A 14 -21.20 -4.98 8.88
CA ARG A 14 -20.20 -5.92 9.38
C ARG A 14 -19.37 -6.57 8.27
N SER A 15 -19.95 -6.93 7.12
CA SER A 15 -19.18 -7.57 6.04
C SER A 15 -18.27 -6.58 5.32
N VAL A 16 -18.71 -5.32 5.17
CA VAL A 16 -17.90 -4.22 4.63
C VAL A 16 -16.64 -4.03 5.47
N VAL A 17 -16.82 -3.91 6.79
CA VAL A 17 -15.72 -3.64 7.73
C VAL A 17 -14.71 -4.78 7.70
N VAL A 18 -15.18 -6.04 7.68
CA VAL A 18 -14.28 -7.21 7.61
C VAL A 18 -13.47 -7.21 6.32
N THR A 19 -14.10 -7.00 5.16
CA THR A 19 -13.39 -6.96 3.88
C THR A 19 -12.35 -5.85 3.86
N VAL A 20 -12.72 -4.62 4.27
CA VAL A 20 -11.79 -3.50 4.33
C VAL A 20 -10.61 -3.78 5.27
N LEU A 21 -10.85 -4.34 6.45
CA LEU A 21 -9.79 -4.67 7.40
C LEU A 21 -8.82 -5.72 6.86
N VAL A 22 -9.32 -6.75 6.18
CA VAL A 22 -8.48 -7.80 5.57
C VAL A 22 -7.55 -7.21 4.51
N PHE A 23 -8.07 -6.41 3.58
CA PHE A 23 -7.25 -5.80 2.54
C PHE A 23 -6.33 -4.71 3.08
N THR A 24 -6.75 -3.98 4.11
CA THR A 24 -5.89 -3.02 4.83
C THR A 24 -4.71 -3.75 5.47
N GLY A 25 -4.97 -4.84 6.18
CA GLY A 25 -3.91 -5.66 6.79
C GLY A 25 -2.93 -6.21 5.75
N PHE A 26 -3.44 -6.74 4.64
CA PHE A 26 -2.61 -7.19 3.52
C PHE A 26 -1.74 -6.05 2.94
N GLY A 27 -2.35 -4.87 2.74
CA GLY A 27 -1.65 -3.68 2.27
C GLY A 27 -0.54 -3.23 3.21
N VAL A 28 -0.78 -3.23 4.52
CA VAL A 28 0.25 -2.92 5.53
C VAL A 28 1.39 -3.93 5.49
N VAL A 29 1.09 -5.23 5.42
CA VAL A 29 2.12 -6.29 5.33
C VAL A 29 2.97 -6.10 4.08
N CYS A 30 2.36 -5.80 2.94
CA CYS A 30 3.07 -5.53 1.70
C CYS A 30 3.96 -4.27 1.81
N GLY A 31 3.46 -3.21 2.45
CA GLY A 31 4.22 -2.00 2.74
C GLY A 31 5.43 -2.24 3.65
N ILE A 32 5.27 -3.06 4.69
CA ILE A 32 6.37 -3.49 5.58
C ILE A 32 7.41 -4.29 4.81
N ALA A 33 7.00 -5.22 3.95
CA ALA A 33 7.91 -6.00 3.11
C ALA A 33 8.72 -5.08 2.18
N GLY A 34 8.07 -4.11 1.54
CA GLY A 34 8.75 -3.10 0.71
C GLY A 34 9.74 -2.25 1.52
N ALA A 35 9.35 -1.80 2.71
CA ALA A 35 10.22 -1.05 3.60
C ALA A 35 11.43 -1.87 4.06
N ALA A 36 11.25 -3.17 4.32
CA ALA A 36 12.33 -4.08 4.68
C ALA A 36 13.33 -4.28 3.52
N VAL A 37 12.83 -4.43 2.29
CA VAL A 37 13.69 -4.52 1.09
C VAL A 37 14.46 -3.21 0.87
N LEU A 38 13.80 -2.06 1.03
CA LEU A 38 14.46 -0.75 0.94
C LEU A 38 15.52 -0.57 2.02
N TRP A 39 15.23 -0.99 3.26
CA TRP A 39 16.20 -0.96 4.37
C TRP A 39 17.40 -1.85 4.09
N TRP A 40 17.16 -3.07 3.61
CA TRP A 40 18.20 -4.01 3.20
C TRP A 40 19.11 -3.40 2.13
N PHE A 41 18.52 -2.79 1.10
CA PHE A 41 19.27 -2.12 0.03
C PHE A 41 20.07 -0.92 0.56
N ALA A 42 19.45 -0.08 1.39
CA ALA A 42 20.12 1.07 2.00
C ALA A 42 21.25 0.69 2.98
N SER A 43 21.22 -0.54 3.52
CA SER A 43 22.25 -1.06 4.41
C SER A 43 23.45 -1.65 3.67
N GLN A 44 23.38 -1.81 2.35
CA GLN A 44 24.51 -2.29 1.56
C GLN A 44 25.56 -1.17 1.40
N PRO A 45 26.86 -1.45 1.64
CA PRO A 45 27.91 -0.48 1.35
C PRO A 45 28.00 -0.25 -0.16
N PHE A 46 27.60 0.93 -0.63
CA PHE A 46 27.82 1.36 -2.01
C PHE A 46 29.13 2.16 -2.08
N ASP A 47 30.22 1.46 -2.35
CA ASP A 47 31.47 2.11 -2.73
C ASP A 47 31.36 2.50 -4.22
N PHE A 48 31.08 3.78 -4.48
CA PHE A 48 31.26 4.34 -5.81
C PHE A 48 32.76 4.34 -6.14
N TYR A 49 33.25 3.28 -6.80
CA TYR A 49 34.55 3.31 -7.46
C TYR A 49 34.46 4.22 -8.68
N THR A 50 34.56 5.52 -8.45
CA THR A 50 34.92 6.47 -9.50
C THR A 50 36.40 6.22 -9.79
N ALA A 51 36.70 5.20 -10.59
CA ALA A 51 38.02 4.97 -11.15
C ALA A 51 38.32 6.06 -12.20
N GLY A 52 38.47 7.28 -11.71
CA GLY A 52 38.94 8.46 -12.40
C GLY A 52 39.64 9.27 -11.33
N TYR A 53 40.97 9.27 -11.38
CA TYR A 53 41.87 10.09 -10.56
C TYR A 53 41.20 11.39 -10.09
N GLN A 54 40.83 11.47 -8.81
CA GLN A 54 40.36 12.72 -8.21
C GLN A 54 41.23 13.04 -6.99
N PRO A 55 41.99 14.17 -7.03
CA PRO A 55 43.01 14.48 -6.03
C PRO A 55 42.41 14.91 -4.69
N LEU A 56 43.21 14.68 -3.66
CA LEU A 56 42.93 14.57 -2.23
C LEU A 56 42.45 15.85 -1.49
N ASP A 57 41.78 16.80 -2.15
CA ASP A 57 41.49 18.12 -1.54
C ASP A 57 40.05 18.63 -1.67
N PHE A 58 39.12 17.86 -2.23
CA PHE A 58 37.72 18.24 -2.12
C PHE A 58 37.14 17.63 -0.86
N ALA A 59 36.98 18.49 0.16
CA ALA A 59 36.00 18.32 1.21
C ALA A 59 34.78 17.63 0.59
N SER A 60 34.58 16.36 0.96
CA SER A 60 33.49 15.55 0.46
C SER A 60 32.24 16.38 0.65
N ALA A 61 31.65 16.84 -0.45
CA ALA A 61 30.36 17.49 -0.41
C ALA A 61 29.42 16.38 0.10
N ARG A 62 29.20 16.37 1.41
CA ARG A 62 28.26 15.48 2.07
C ARG A 62 26.91 15.91 1.57
N ILE A 63 26.49 15.33 0.46
CA ILE A 63 25.11 15.34 0.03
C ILE A 63 24.42 14.55 1.13
N ASP A 64 23.79 15.26 2.08
CA ASP A 64 22.99 14.62 3.11
C ASP A 64 21.90 13.83 2.39
N ALA A 65 22.12 12.53 2.26
CA ALA A 65 21.17 11.63 1.63
C ALA A 65 19.85 11.74 2.41
N PRO A 66 18.71 11.96 1.73
CA PRO A 66 17.43 12.10 2.42
C PRO A 66 17.21 10.87 3.31
N SER A 67 16.75 11.11 4.55
CA SER A 67 16.62 10.05 5.54
C SER A 67 15.71 8.93 5.00
N PRO A 68 16.16 7.66 4.99
CA PRO A 68 15.39 6.55 4.42
C PRO A 68 14.10 6.27 5.19
N TYR A 69 14.02 6.73 6.44
CA TYR A 69 12.84 6.62 7.31
C TYR A 69 11.57 7.21 6.70
N GLY A 70 11.67 8.34 5.98
CA GLY A 70 10.51 8.97 5.33
C GLY A 70 9.90 8.06 4.25
N TYR A 71 10.75 7.44 3.43
CA TYR A 71 10.32 6.50 2.40
C TYR A 71 9.75 5.21 3.00
N MET A 72 10.32 4.72 4.10
CA MET A 72 9.80 3.54 4.81
C MET A 72 8.43 3.79 5.41
N ALA A 73 8.24 4.94 6.07
CA ALA A 73 6.94 5.34 6.59
C ALA A 73 5.91 5.47 5.46
N ALA A 74 6.30 6.07 4.32
CA ALA A 74 5.44 6.20 3.15
C ALA A 74 5.04 4.83 2.56
N LEU A 75 5.94 3.84 2.53
CA LEU A 75 5.63 2.49 2.06
C LEU A 75 4.63 1.77 2.96
N VAL A 76 4.81 1.85 4.28
CA VAL A 76 3.92 1.18 5.24
C VAL A 76 2.54 1.83 5.26
N LEU A 77 2.49 3.17 5.37
CA LEU A 77 1.23 3.91 5.41
C LEU A 77 0.53 3.87 4.05
N GLY A 78 1.28 4.05 2.96
CA GLY A 78 0.76 3.96 1.60
C GLY A 78 0.21 2.58 1.29
N GLY A 79 0.90 1.51 1.70
CA GLY A 79 0.43 0.14 1.57
C GLY A 79 -0.90 -0.08 2.29
N GLY A 80 -1.02 0.39 3.53
CA GLY A 80 -2.27 0.29 4.30
C GLY A 80 -3.43 1.05 3.66
N VAL A 81 -3.21 2.30 3.23
CA VAL A 81 -4.24 3.11 2.55
C VAL A 81 -4.68 2.46 1.24
N LEU A 82 -3.74 1.98 0.43
CA LEU A 82 -4.04 1.34 -0.84
C LEU A 82 -4.81 0.02 -0.62
N GLY A 83 -4.44 -0.75 0.40
CA GLY A 83 -5.19 -1.93 0.84
C GLY A 83 -6.63 -1.59 1.24
N ALA A 84 -6.84 -0.54 2.03
CA ALA A 84 -8.18 -0.10 2.42
C ALA A 84 -9.05 0.30 1.21
N LEU A 85 -8.47 1.04 0.26
CA LEU A 85 -9.15 1.46 -0.97
C LEU A 85 -9.54 0.26 -1.84
N VAL A 86 -8.65 -0.73 -1.99
CA VAL A 86 -8.95 -1.97 -2.71
C VAL A 86 -10.06 -2.75 -2.02
N GLY A 87 -10.03 -2.87 -0.70
CA GLY A 87 -11.09 -3.56 0.06
C GLY A 87 -12.46 -2.89 -0.10
N ALA A 88 -12.50 -1.56 -0.07
CA ALA A 88 -13.72 -0.80 -0.32
C ALA A 88 -14.23 -0.99 -1.76
N LEU A 89 -13.32 -0.97 -2.74
CA LEU A 89 -13.66 -1.18 -4.15
C LEU A 89 -14.22 -2.59 -4.40
N VAL A 90 -13.56 -3.63 -3.86
CA VAL A 90 -14.01 -5.03 -3.96
C VAL A 90 -15.40 -5.18 -3.36
N HIS A 91 -15.66 -4.56 -2.20
CA HIS A 91 -16.98 -4.58 -1.58
C HIS A 91 -18.04 -3.90 -2.47
N CYS A 92 -17.75 -2.71 -3.00
CA CYS A 92 -18.64 -1.96 -3.89
C CYS A 92 -18.95 -2.73 -5.19
N VAL A 93 -17.93 -3.31 -5.82
CA VAL A 93 -18.07 -4.09 -7.05
C VAL A 93 -18.83 -5.38 -6.78
N GLY A 94 -18.47 -6.12 -5.72
CA GLY A 94 -19.18 -7.33 -5.31
C GLY A 94 -20.66 -7.06 -5.03
N TRP A 95 -20.97 -5.95 -4.37
CA TRP A 95 -22.34 -5.50 -4.13
C TRP A 95 -23.08 -5.13 -5.41
N SER A 96 -22.41 -4.45 -6.35
CA SER A 96 -23.02 -4.11 -7.64
C SER A 96 -23.27 -5.34 -8.51
N LEU A 97 -22.41 -6.35 -8.46
CA LEU A 97 -22.57 -7.60 -9.20
C LEU A 97 -23.69 -8.45 -8.62
N ALA A 98 -23.75 -8.59 -7.29
CA ALA A 98 -24.84 -9.30 -6.61
C ALA A 98 -26.23 -8.74 -6.97
N ARG A 99 -26.33 -7.42 -7.19
CA ARG A 99 -27.59 -6.78 -7.61
C ARG A 99 -27.93 -6.93 -9.09
N ARG A 100 -26.96 -7.33 -9.91
CA ARG A 100 -27.11 -7.48 -11.37
C ARG A 100 -27.18 -8.93 -11.82
N ALA A 101 -26.83 -9.88 -10.97
CA ALA A 101 -27.01 -11.30 -11.25
C ALA A 101 -28.51 -11.60 -11.41
N PRO A 102 -28.98 -12.01 -12.59
CA PRO A 102 -30.33 -12.56 -12.72
C PRO A 102 -30.36 -13.93 -12.02
N GLU A 103 -31.37 -14.16 -11.20
CA GLU A 103 -31.73 -15.53 -10.76
C GLU A 103 -32.35 -16.33 -11.91
#